data_AF-A0A3M1TEQ4-F1
#
_entry.id   AF-A0A3M1TEQ4-F1
#
_cell.length_a   1.000
_cell.length_b   1.000
_cell.length_c   1.000
_cell.angle_alpha   90.00
_cell.angle_beta   90.00
_cell.angle_gamma   90.00
#
_symmetry.space_group_name_H-M   'P 1'
#
loop_
_entity.id
_entity.type
_entity.pdbx_description
1 polymer ?
#
loop_
_entity_poly.entity_id
_entity_poly.type
_entity_poly.pdbx_seq_one_letter_code
_entity_poly.pdbx_strand_id
1 'polypeptide(L)'
;MSGKIKKIVVSDFHLGDGVREGELNPWENFYHDEKFAEMVRYYSTDYYEDEEVELIINGDFFDLLQVRYDGEFPVDITERIAVAKLKACIDGHPVVMQALRDFVNTPRKRITVLPGNHDFELV
;
A
#
# COMPACT_ATOMS: atom_id res chain seq x y z
N MET A 1 -28.05 9.64 -12.61
CA MET A 1 -28.50 8.37 -11.99
C MET A 1 -27.32 7.81 -11.23
N SER A 2 -27.46 7.46 -9.95
CA SER A 2 -26.37 6.83 -9.19
C SER A 2 -26.03 5.49 -9.84
N GLY A 3 -24.89 5.40 -10.52
CA GLY A 3 -24.35 4.15 -11.03
C GLY A 3 -24.05 3.18 -9.88
N LYS A 4 -23.96 1.89 -10.18
CA LYS A 4 -23.46 0.91 -9.20
C LYS A 4 -21.95 1.10 -9.08
N ILE A 5 -21.47 1.35 -7.87
CA ILE A 5 -20.04 1.50 -7.58
C ILE A 5 -19.42 0.11 -7.49
N LYS A 6 -18.33 -0.14 -8.23
CA LYS A 6 -17.52 -1.34 -8.05
C LYS A 6 -16.60 -1.14 -6.85
N LYS A 7 -16.67 -2.03 -5.86
CA LYS A 7 -15.79 -2.03 -4.69
C LYS A 7 -14.85 -3.22 -4.74
N ILE A 8 -13.56 -2.94 -4.65
CA ILE A 8 -12.50 -3.95 -4.57
C ILE A 8 -11.89 -3.81 -3.18
N VAL A 9 -11.81 -4.90 -2.42
CA VAL A 9 -11.31 -4.88 -1.05
C VAL A 9 -10.06 -5.73 -0.97
N VAL A 10 -9.00 -5.15 -0.40
CA VAL A 10 -7.74 -5.83 -0.06
C VAL A 10 -7.40 -5.54 1.40
N SER A 11 -6.63 -6.41 2.04
CA SER A 11 -6.16 -6.25 3.41
C SER A 11 -4.92 -7.12 3.65
N ASP A 12 -4.22 -6.88 4.76
CA ASP A 12 -3.16 -7.76 5.28
C ASP A 12 -2.04 -7.99 4.26
N PHE A 13 -1.63 -6.92 3.56
CA PHE A 13 -0.53 -6.99 2.60
C PHE A 13 0.83 -6.95 3.30
N HIS A 14 0.92 -6.23 4.43
CA HIS A 14 2.14 -6.15 5.23
C HIS A 14 3.38 -5.72 4.43
N LEU A 15 3.28 -4.64 3.64
CA LEU A 15 4.43 -4.07 2.93
C LEU A 15 5.50 -3.62 3.95
N GLY A 16 6.67 -4.25 3.90
CA GLY A 16 7.85 -3.90 4.68
C GLY A 16 8.68 -2.81 4.00
N ASP A 17 9.98 -2.75 4.28
CA ASP A 17 10.94 -1.84 3.62
C ASP A 17 11.49 -2.38 2.28
N GLY A 18 10.84 -3.40 1.72
CA GLY A 18 11.14 -4.00 0.43
C GLY A 18 12.39 -4.87 0.44
N VAL A 19 12.79 -5.31 -0.76
CA VAL A 19 14.05 -6.04 -0.98
C VAL A 19 14.91 -5.28 -1.97
N ARG A 20 16.20 -5.10 -1.64
CA ARG A 20 17.19 -4.57 -2.57
C ARG A 20 17.85 -5.71 -3.31
N GLU A 21 18.17 -5.49 -4.59
CA GLU A 21 18.84 -6.49 -5.41
C GLU A 21 20.16 -6.95 -4.75
N GLY A 22 20.28 -8.26 -4.53
CA GLY A 22 21.45 -8.85 -3.87
C GLY A 22 21.43 -8.81 -2.34
N GLU A 23 20.42 -8.21 -1.71
CA GLU A 23 20.24 -8.20 -0.26
C GLU A 23 19.08 -9.12 0.14
N LEU A 24 19.26 -9.87 1.24
CA LEU A 24 18.16 -10.59 1.87
C LEU A 24 17.50 -9.66 2.89
N ASN A 25 16.19 -9.42 2.73
CA ASN A 25 15.38 -8.86 3.80
C ASN A 25 14.47 -9.96 4.38
N PRO A 26 14.84 -10.59 5.51
CA PRO A 26 14.02 -11.65 6.09
C PRO A 26 12.72 -11.15 6.73
N TRP A 27 12.54 -9.83 6.81
CA TRP A 27 11.36 -9.18 7.38
C TRP A 27 10.37 -8.70 6.30
N GLU A 28 10.73 -8.81 5.03
CA GLU A 28 9.78 -8.55 3.95
C GLU A 28 8.87 -9.76 3.75
N ASN A 29 7.56 -9.53 3.76
CA ASN A 29 6.54 -10.57 3.60
C ASN A 29 5.76 -10.42 2.28
N PHE A 30 5.84 -9.26 1.63
CA PHE A 30 5.13 -8.96 0.40
C PHE A 30 6.06 -8.99 -0.82
N TYR A 31 5.78 -9.91 -1.75
CA TYR A 31 6.57 -10.13 -2.98
C TYR A 31 5.69 -10.08 -4.24
N HIS A 32 4.56 -9.37 -4.17
CA HIS A 32 3.50 -9.42 -5.18
C HIS A 32 3.21 -8.06 -5.81
N ASP A 33 4.18 -7.14 -5.81
CA ASP A 33 4.09 -5.79 -6.37
C ASP A 33 3.48 -5.77 -7.77
N GLU A 34 4.04 -6.56 -8.69
CA GLU A 34 3.58 -6.61 -10.07
C GLU A 34 2.16 -7.17 -10.21
N LYS A 35 1.81 -8.16 -9.37
CA LYS A 35 0.49 -8.79 -9.40
C LYS A 35 -0.58 -7.86 -8.85
N PHE A 36 -0.26 -7.13 -7.79
CA PHE A 36 -1.16 -6.11 -7.27
C PHE A 36 -1.32 -4.96 -8.26
N ALA A 37 -0.22 -4.46 -8.84
CA ALA A 37 -0.27 -3.42 -9.86
C ALA A 37 -1.09 -3.83 -11.09
N GLU A 38 -0.97 -5.09 -11.54
CA GLU A 38 -1.80 -5.66 -12.60
C GLU A 38 -3.30 -5.61 -12.25
N MET A 39 -3.67 -6.01 -11.04
CA MET A 39 -5.07 -5.96 -10.56
C MET A 39 -5.60 -4.53 -10.50
N VAL A 40 -4.82 -3.59 -9.97
CA VAL A 40 -5.20 -2.17 -9.87
C VAL A 40 -5.41 -1.56 -11.27
N ARG A 41 -4.53 -1.86 -12.22
CA ARG A 41 -4.67 -1.45 -13.62
C ARG A 41 -5.94 -2.04 -14.26
N TYR A 42 -6.20 -3.33 -14.06
CA TYR A 42 -7.40 -3.97 -14.60
C TYR A 42 -8.69 -3.24 -14.19
N TYR A 43 -8.77 -2.73 -12.96
CA TYR A 43 -9.94 -1.99 -12.47
C TYR A 43 -9.90 -0.48 -12.74
N SER A 44 -8.99 0.01 -13.58
CA SER A 44 -8.91 1.42 -13.96
C SER A 44 -8.79 1.68 -15.46
N THR A 45 -8.59 0.65 -16.28
CA THR A 45 -8.46 0.76 -17.74
C THR A 45 -9.61 0.07 -18.50
N ASP A 46 -9.65 0.29 -19.81
CA ASP A 46 -10.58 -0.34 -20.75
C ASP A 46 -12.04 -0.25 -20.29
N TYR A 47 -12.67 -1.39 -20.01
CA TYR A 47 -14.05 -1.47 -19.53
C TYR A 47 -14.28 -0.64 -18.26
N TYR A 48 -13.28 -0.52 -17.37
CA TYR A 48 -13.39 0.21 -16.11
C TYR A 48 -12.88 1.65 -16.19
N GLU A 49 -12.36 2.10 -17.33
CA GLU A 49 -11.83 3.47 -17.51
C GLU A 49 -12.88 4.54 -17.18
N ASP A 50 -14.14 4.27 -17.48
CA ASP A 50 -15.26 5.17 -17.22
C ASP A 50 -16.19 4.72 -16.08
N GLU A 51 -15.88 3.63 -15.40
CA GLU A 51 -16.68 3.14 -14.28
C GLU A 51 -16.26 3.80 -12.96
N GLU A 52 -17.20 3.90 -12.01
CA GLU A 52 -16.90 4.32 -10.64
C GLU A 52 -16.35 3.11 -9.86
N VAL A 53 -15.08 3.21 -9.46
CA VAL A 53 -14.37 2.15 -8.76
C VAL A 53 -13.76 2.69 -7.47
N GLU A 54 -13.98 1.96 -6.38
CA GLU A 54 -13.38 2.21 -5.07
C GLU A 54 -12.50 1.02 -4.69
N LEU A 55 -11.20 1.28 -4.54
CA LEU A 55 -10.26 0.36 -3.92
C LEU A 55 -10.26 0.63 -2.41
N ILE A 56 -10.62 -0.37 -1.63
CA ILE A 56 -10.64 -0.31 -0.16
C ILE A 56 -9.45 -1.11 0.34
N ILE A 57 -8.53 -0.42 0.97
CA ILE A 57 -7.41 -0.98 1.73
C ILE A 57 -7.90 -1.11 3.18
N ASN A 58 -8.25 -2.32 3.58
CA ASN A 58 -8.93 -2.64 4.83
C ASN A 58 -7.94 -3.11 5.90
N GLY A 59 -6.98 -2.24 6.25
CA GLY A 59 -6.00 -2.50 7.30
C GLY A 59 -4.76 -3.27 6.85
N ASP A 60 -3.69 -3.10 7.62
CA ASP A 60 -2.44 -3.85 7.55
C ASP A 60 -1.84 -3.84 6.13
N PHE A 61 -1.90 -2.67 5.50
CA PHE A 61 -1.29 -2.49 4.18
C PHE A 61 0.22 -2.37 4.30
N PHE A 62 0.68 -1.64 5.31
CA PHE A 62 2.09 -1.57 5.70
C PHE A 62 2.31 -2.45 6.93
N ASP A 63 3.51 -3.00 7.07
CA ASP A 63 3.94 -3.65 8.31
C ASP A 63 4.95 -2.78 9.05
N LEU A 64 4.48 -1.66 9.59
CA LEU A 64 5.38 -0.71 10.25
C LEU A 64 6.04 -1.35 11.47
N LEU A 65 5.42 -2.33 12.14
CA LEU A 65 6.05 -3.07 13.23
C LEU A 65 7.34 -3.80 12.83
N GLN A 66 7.45 -4.25 11.57
CA GLN A 66 8.62 -4.95 11.04
C GLN A 66 9.61 -4.04 10.29
N VAL A 67 9.40 -2.72 10.30
CA VAL A 67 10.31 -1.76 9.68
C VAL A 67 11.30 -1.21 10.69
N ARG A 68 12.59 -1.35 10.38
CA ARG A 68 13.67 -0.85 11.23
C ARG A 68 13.87 0.66 11.06
N TYR A 69 14.25 1.33 12.14
CA TYR A 69 14.68 2.72 12.18
C TYR A 69 16.10 2.77 12.77
N ASP A 70 17.05 3.37 12.04
CA ASP A 70 18.47 3.40 12.41
C ASP A 70 19.07 2.03 12.78
N GLY A 71 18.60 0.96 12.11
CA GLY A 71 19.08 -0.41 12.27
C GLY A 71 18.37 -1.23 13.36
N GLU A 72 17.49 -0.62 14.14
CA GLU A 72 16.78 -1.24 15.27
C GLU A 72 15.27 -1.28 15.05
N PHE A 73 14.56 -2.07 15.85
CA PHE A 73 13.09 -2.04 15.94
C PHE A 73 12.66 -1.10 17.07
N PRO A 74 12.21 0.13 16.77
CA PRO A 74 11.85 1.10 17.80
C PRO A 74 10.60 0.65 18.56
N VAL A 75 10.61 0.85 19.88
CA VAL A 75 9.43 0.64 20.75
C VAL A 75 8.58 1.91 20.90
N ASP A 76 9.17 3.07 20.62
CA ASP A 76 8.52 4.37 20.69
C ASP A 76 7.89 4.76 19.35
N ILE A 77 6.66 5.29 19.40
CA ILE A 77 5.98 5.87 18.24
C ILE A 77 6.12 7.39 18.34
N THR A 78 6.98 7.96 17.49
CA THR A 78 7.12 9.41 17.31
C THR A 78 6.88 9.75 15.84
N GLU A 79 6.41 10.96 15.53
CA GLU A 79 6.19 11.41 14.15
C GLU A 79 7.44 11.20 13.27
N ARG A 80 8.63 11.52 13.80
CA ARG A 80 9.89 11.33 13.08
C ARG A 80 10.15 9.86 12.72
N ILE A 81 9.91 8.95 13.65
CA ILE A 81 10.07 7.51 13.44
C ILE A 81 9.01 7.00 12.46
N ALA A 82 7.76 7.39 12.66
CA ALA A 82 6.62 7.03 11.81
C ALA A 82 6.85 7.43 10.35
N VAL A 83 7.20 8.69 10.10
CA VAL A 83 7.48 9.19 8.75
C VAL A 83 8.63 8.45 8.10
N ALA A 84 9.70 8.17 8.85
CA ALA A 84 10.86 7.45 8.32
C ALA A 84 10.51 6.01 7.94
N LYS A 85 9.77 5.29 8.79
CA LYS A 85 9.33 3.91 8.55
C LYS A 85 8.37 3.83 7.37
N LEU A 86 7.34 4.69 7.33
CA LEU A 86 6.41 4.75 6.21
C LEU A 86 7.13 5.08 4.90
N LYS A 87 8.09 6.02 4.93
CA LYS A 87 8.90 6.33 3.76
C LYS A 87 9.71 5.13 3.27
N ALA A 88 10.28 4.34 4.19
CA ALA A 88 11.01 3.13 3.82
C ALA A 88 10.08 2.13 3.08
N CYS A 89 8.84 1.95 3.54
CA CYS A 89 7.88 1.10 2.83
C CYS A 89 7.51 1.64 1.44
N ILE A 90 7.26 2.95 1.34
CA ILE A 90 6.95 3.60 0.05
C ILE A 90 8.10 3.43 -0.93
N ASP A 91 9.33 3.65 -0.48
CA ASP A 91 10.53 3.53 -1.32
C ASP A 91 10.85 2.06 -1.65
N GLY A 92 10.48 1.11 -0.77
CA GLY A 92 10.65 -0.33 -0.95
C GLY A 92 9.70 -0.95 -1.99
N HIS A 93 8.53 -0.33 -2.20
CA HIS A 93 7.49 -0.84 -3.11
C HIS A 93 7.08 0.15 -4.20
N PRO A 94 8.03 0.64 -5.04
CA PRO A 94 7.75 1.71 -6.01
C PRO A 94 6.69 1.31 -7.05
N VAL A 95 6.62 0.03 -7.42
CA VAL A 95 5.63 -0.49 -8.38
C VAL A 95 4.21 -0.39 -7.82
N VAL A 96 4.01 -0.74 -6.56
CA VAL A 96 2.73 -0.56 -5.86
C VAL A 96 2.36 0.92 -5.80
N MET A 97 3.29 1.77 -5.36
CA MET A 97 3.04 3.20 -5.19
C MET A 97 2.71 3.89 -6.51
N GLN A 98 3.36 3.47 -7.60
CA GLN A 98 3.05 3.95 -8.95
C GLN A 98 1.64 3.52 -9.39
N ALA A 99 1.26 2.25 -9.19
CA ALA A 99 -0.07 1.76 -9.55
C ALA A 99 -1.19 2.48 -8.78
N LEU A 100 -1.02 2.69 -7.47
CA LEU A 100 -1.98 3.43 -6.64
C LEU A 100 -2.10 4.90 -7.10
N ARG A 101 -0.97 5.54 -7.43
CA ARG A 101 -0.94 6.90 -7.98
C ARG A 101 -1.71 6.98 -9.30
N ASP A 102 -1.45 6.08 -10.23
CA ASP A 102 -2.11 6.09 -11.54
C ASP A 102 -3.61 5.83 -11.39
N PHE A 103 -3.99 4.94 -10.48
CA PHE A 103 -5.38 4.66 -10.16
C PHE A 103 -6.13 5.92 -9.69
N VAL A 104 -5.63 6.64 -8.68
CA VAL A 104 -6.32 7.85 -8.16
C VAL A 104 -6.30 9.02 -9.13
N ASN A 105 -5.35 9.06 -10.07
CA ASN A 105 -5.32 10.06 -11.13
C ASN A 105 -6.30 9.73 -12.27
N THR A 106 -6.86 8.53 -12.31
CA THR A 106 -7.88 8.15 -13.29
C THR A 106 -9.25 8.67 -12.86
N PRO A 107 -10.06 9.28 -13.75
CA PRO A 107 -11.37 9.82 -13.38
C PRO A 107 -12.30 8.78 -12.75
N ARG A 108 -13.00 9.16 -11.66
CA ARG A 108 -13.96 8.31 -10.92
C ARG A 108 -13.35 7.13 -10.17
N LYS A 109 -12.06 7.17 -9.88
CA LYS A 109 -11.35 6.18 -9.07
C LYS A 109 -11.04 6.81 -7.71
N ARG A 110 -11.24 6.05 -6.64
CA ARG A 110 -10.86 6.49 -5.29
C ARG A 110 -10.27 5.35 -4.48
N ILE A 111 -9.39 5.70 -3.57
CA ILE A 111 -8.85 4.77 -2.58
C ILE A 111 -9.41 5.19 -1.21
N THR A 112 -9.92 4.20 -0.48
CA THR A 112 -10.27 4.33 0.93
C THR A 112 -9.28 3.49 1.73
N VAL A 113 -8.59 4.11 2.69
CA VAL A 113 -7.63 3.42 3.56
C VAL A 113 -8.20 3.37 4.97
N LEU A 114 -8.22 2.18 5.54
CA LEU A 114 -8.55 1.92 6.93
C LEU A 114 -7.28 1.41 7.61
N PRO A 115 -6.90 1.95 8.77
CA PRO A 115 -5.76 1.43 9.53
C PRO A 115 -6.10 0.07 10.14
N GLY A 116 -5.11 -0.82 10.19
CA GLY A 116 -5.16 -2.08 10.93
C GLY A 116 -4.28 -2.04 12.18
N ASN A 117 -3.99 -3.20 12.76
CA ASN A 117 -3.18 -3.31 13.97
C ASN A 117 -1.67 -3.30 13.73
N HIS A 118 -1.20 -3.25 12.48
CA HIS A 118 0.20 -2.99 12.13
C HIS A 118 0.46 -1.52 11.76
N ASP A 119 -0.58 -0.68 11.76
CA ASP A 119 -0.56 0.70 11.30
C ASP A 119 -0.66 1.73 12.45
N PHE A 120 -0.13 1.44 13.65
CA PHE A 120 -0.26 2.32 14.83
C PHE A 120 0.25 3.75 14.58
N GLU A 121 1.24 3.90 13.70
CA GLU A 121 1.81 5.17 13.31
C GLU A 121 0.87 6.05 12.43
N LEU A 122 -0.24 5.49 11.93
CA LEU A 122 -1.21 6.19 11.09
C LEU A 122 -2.43 6.74 11.86
N VAL A 123 -2.52 6.49 13.17
CA VAL A 123 -3.68 6.84 14.03
C VAL A 123 -3.38 7.86 15.11
#